data_AF-A0A2N2Y081-F1
#
_entry.id   AF-A0A2N2Y081-F1
#
_cell.length_a   1.000
_cell.length_b   1.000
_cell.length_c   1.000
_cell.angle_alpha   90.00
_cell.angle_beta   90.00
_cell.angle_gamma   90.00
#
_symmetry.space_group_name_H-M   'P 1'
#
loop_
_entity.id
_entity.type
_entity.pdbx_description
1 polymer ?
#
loop_
_entity_poly.entity_id
_entity_poly.type
_entity_poly.pdbx_seq_one_letter_code
_entity_poly.pdbx_strand_id
1 'polypeptide(L)'
;MLAIGFQSCTWLEQEKKPAITNQFRDTLQTNADSNLYLFPRNFFLVSFDFNPIMKKMSRSDQEEFMHNTLIPGYTYIDSLRQSGIPIFGGVYAVQKGCAFIIQAENNEALHNMLKECPLNPISKITITPLISFGQHLFELKNKMESLRPKTETENPGEGTGK
;
A
#
# COMPACT_ATOMS: atom_id res chain seq x y z
N MET A 1 9.79 63.14 7.34
CA MET A 1 10.88 62.14 7.42
C MET A 1 10.88 61.56 8.82
N LEU A 2 10.52 60.28 8.95
CA LEU A 2 10.61 59.50 10.19
C LEU A 2 11.11 58.12 9.74
N ALA A 3 12.39 57.86 9.98
CA ALA A 3 13.03 56.58 9.67
C ALA A 3 13.00 55.74 10.95
N ILE A 4 12.20 54.67 10.94
CA ILE A 4 12.17 53.65 11.99
C ILE A 4 13.04 52.51 11.48
N GLY A 5 14.24 52.38 12.04
CA GLY A 5 15.16 51.30 11.72
C GLY A 5 14.72 50.01 12.39
N PHE A 6 14.35 49.00 11.59
CA PHE A 6 14.30 47.61 12.04
C PHE A 6 15.67 46.98 11.83
N GLN A 7 16.32 46.54 12.90
CA GLN A 7 17.41 45.57 12.82
C GLN A 7 17.11 44.36 13.71
N SER A 8 17.47 43.21 13.15
CA SER A 8 17.09 41.84 13.46
C SER A 8 17.51 41.34 14.83
N CYS A 9 16.63 40.53 15.46
CA CYS A 9 16.98 39.65 16.57
C CYS A 9 17.87 38.49 16.10
N THR A 10 19.07 38.38 16.68
CA THR A 10 19.90 37.17 16.64
C THR A 10 19.96 36.53 18.03
N TRP A 11 19.40 35.32 18.11
CA TRP A 11 19.86 34.11 18.81
C TRP A 11 20.75 34.23 20.07
N LEU A 12 20.33 33.64 21.20
CA LEU A 12 20.92 32.42 21.80
C LEU A 12 20.21 31.98 23.12
N GLU A 13 20.31 30.67 23.41
CA GLU A 13 19.87 29.88 24.60
C GLU A 13 18.46 29.25 24.55
N GLN A 14 18.37 28.03 23.98
CA GLN A 14 18.40 26.71 24.64
C GLN A 14 17.08 26.31 25.31
N GLU A 15 16.26 25.54 24.58
CA GLU A 15 15.57 24.39 25.17
C GLU A 15 15.69 23.16 24.25
N LYS A 16 16.03 22.03 24.88
CA LYS A 16 16.28 20.71 24.28
C LYS A 16 15.09 20.26 23.43
N LYS A 17 15.29 20.16 22.10
CA LYS A 17 14.47 19.26 21.28
C LYS A 17 14.98 17.82 21.51
N PRO A 18 14.10 16.83 21.72
CA PRO A 18 14.55 15.45 21.65
C PRO A 18 15.07 15.22 20.23
N ALA A 19 16.27 14.67 20.14
CA ALA A 19 16.79 14.14 18.89
C ALA A 19 15.77 13.11 18.38
N ILE A 20 15.00 13.47 17.36
CA ILE A 20 14.37 12.50 16.46
C ILE A 20 15.55 11.86 15.73
N THR A 21 16.17 10.93 16.45
CA THR A 21 17.25 10.08 15.99
C THR A 21 16.67 9.28 14.83
N ASN A 22 17.47 9.10 13.79
CA ASN A 22 17.17 8.44 12.51
C ASN A 22 16.67 6.98 12.59
N GLN A 23 15.96 6.58 13.65
CA GLN A 23 15.49 5.23 13.89
C GLN A 23 14.45 4.74 12.87
N PHE A 24 13.75 5.63 12.15
CA PHE A 24 12.84 5.24 11.07
C PHE A 24 13.54 4.83 9.77
N ARG A 25 14.79 5.23 9.56
CA ARG A 25 15.57 4.81 8.38
C ARG A 25 16.24 3.46 8.62
N ASP A 26 16.71 3.25 9.84
CA ASP A 26 17.41 2.01 10.22
C ASP A 26 16.46 0.81 10.35
N THR A 27 15.18 1.01 10.71
CA THR A 27 14.19 -0.10 10.76
C THR A 27 13.72 -0.59 9.39
N LEU A 28 13.89 0.19 8.33
CA LEU A 28 13.59 -0.23 6.96
C LEU A 28 14.80 -0.86 6.24
N GLN A 29 16.00 -0.71 6.79
CA GLN A 29 17.24 -1.17 6.14
C GLN A 29 17.85 -2.45 6.72
N THR A 30 17.46 -2.92 7.91
CA THR A 30 18.09 -4.09 8.53
C THR A 30 17.37 -5.43 8.36
N ASN A 31 16.25 -5.50 7.63
CA ASN A 31 15.54 -6.77 7.39
C ASN A 31 15.30 -7.08 5.90
N ALA A 32 16.01 -6.42 4.98
CA ALA A 32 15.82 -6.64 3.54
C ALA A 32 16.25 -8.04 3.06
N ASP A 33 16.98 -8.80 3.87
CA ASP A 33 17.60 -10.04 3.43
C ASP A 33 16.81 -11.28 3.93
N SER A 34 16.07 -11.84 2.98
CA SER A 34 15.69 -13.26 2.86
C SER A 34 14.55 -13.82 3.72
N ASN A 35 14.26 -13.32 4.92
CA ASN A 35 13.19 -13.89 5.77
C ASN A 35 11.83 -13.15 5.72
N LEU A 36 11.77 -11.98 5.09
CA LEU A 36 10.57 -11.13 5.02
C LEU A 36 9.46 -11.72 4.11
N TYR A 37 9.79 -12.74 3.31
CA TYR A 37 8.87 -13.42 2.39
C TYR A 37 8.27 -14.71 2.93
N LEU A 38 8.64 -15.13 4.15
CA LEU A 38 8.18 -16.38 4.78
C LEU A 38 6.96 -16.21 5.70
N PHE A 39 6.60 -14.97 6.04
CA PHE A 39 5.37 -14.71 6.79
C PHE A 39 4.27 -14.28 5.84
N PRO A 40 3.10 -14.95 5.84
CA PRO A 40 1.96 -14.52 5.03
C PRO A 40 1.50 -13.16 5.51
N ARG A 41 1.95 -12.11 4.82
CA ARG A 41 1.36 -10.78 4.95
C ARG A 41 0.26 -10.70 3.91
N ASN A 42 -0.99 -10.72 4.35
CA ASN A 42 -2.12 -10.59 3.44
C ASN A 42 -2.23 -9.13 3.03
N PHE A 43 -1.59 -8.81 1.90
CA PHE A 43 -1.66 -7.51 1.27
C PHE A 43 -2.80 -7.50 0.25
N PHE A 44 -3.49 -6.37 0.16
CA PHE A 44 -4.58 -6.16 -0.77
C PHE A 44 -4.33 -4.86 -1.53
N LEU A 45 -4.38 -4.91 -2.85
CA LEU A 45 -4.53 -3.72 -3.67
C LEU A 45 -6.00 -3.31 -3.66
N VAL A 46 -6.28 -2.11 -3.17
CA VAL A 46 -7.61 -1.52 -3.11
C VAL A 46 -7.64 -0.31 -4.04
N SER A 47 -8.61 -0.29 -4.94
CA SER A 47 -8.85 0.82 -5.87
C SER A 47 -10.26 1.36 -5.67
N PHE A 48 -10.36 2.67 -5.50
CA PHE A 48 -11.60 3.42 -5.52
C PHE A 48 -11.66 4.20 -6.83
N ASP A 49 -12.43 3.71 -7.80
CA ASP A 49 -12.66 4.38 -9.07
C ASP A 49 -13.94 5.22 -8.98
N PHE A 50 -13.81 6.54 -9.06
CA PHE A 50 -14.96 7.42 -8.91
C PHE A 50 -15.73 7.52 -10.24
N ASN A 51 -17.04 7.38 -10.17
CA ASN A 51 -17.87 7.81 -11.29
C ASN A 51 -17.76 9.35 -11.42
N PRO A 52 -17.67 9.92 -12.63
CA PRO A 52 -17.47 11.35 -12.80
C PRO A 52 -18.77 12.13 -12.53
N ILE A 53 -19.09 12.36 -11.25
CA ILE A 53 -20.31 13.09 -10.84
C ILE A 53 -20.07 14.61 -10.83
N MET A 54 -18.87 15.06 -10.46
CA MET A 54 -18.59 16.49 -10.22
C MET A 54 -18.67 17.40 -11.46
N LYS A 55 -18.38 16.92 -12.67
CA LYS A 55 -18.37 17.79 -13.87
C LYS A 55 -19.74 18.38 -14.21
N LYS A 56 -20.82 17.80 -13.69
CA LYS A 56 -22.21 18.24 -13.92
C LYS A 56 -22.81 18.99 -12.73
N MET A 57 -22.08 19.11 -11.63
CA MET A 57 -22.54 19.74 -10.40
C MET A 57 -22.37 21.27 -10.46
N SER A 58 -23.28 22.01 -9.80
CA SER A 58 -23.10 23.44 -9.56
C SER A 58 -21.91 23.68 -8.62
N ARG A 59 -21.46 24.93 -8.51
CA ARG A 59 -20.31 25.26 -7.63
C ARG A 59 -20.60 24.96 -6.16
N SER A 60 -21.80 25.26 -5.68
CA SER A 60 -22.21 24.96 -4.30
C SER A 60 -22.23 23.45 -4.06
N ASP A 61 -22.76 22.67 -5.01
CA ASP A 61 -22.82 21.21 -4.86
C ASP A 61 -21.42 20.59 -4.91
N GLN A 62 -20.49 21.16 -5.69
CA GLN A 62 -19.10 20.72 -5.70
C GLN A 62 -18.41 20.99 -4.37
N GLU A 63 -18.65 22.15 -3.76
CA GLU A 63 -18.12 22.51 -2.45
C GLU A 63 -18.66 21.56 -1.37
N GLU A 64 -19.97 21.34 -1.36
CA GLU A 64 -20.62 20.40 -0.45
C GLU A 64 -20.09 18.97 -0.64
N PHE A 65 -19.92 18.53 -1.89
CA PHE A 65 -19.35 17.21 -2.19
C PHE A 65 -17.89 17.07 -1.71
N MET A 66 -17.08 18.11 -1.85
CA MET A 66 -15.71 18.09 -1.34
C MET A 66 -15.70 18.00 0.19
N HIS A 67 -16.51 18.83 0.86
CA HIS A 67 -16.56 18.92 2.31
C HIS A 67 -17.13 17.66 2.97
N ASN A 68 -18.19 17.09 2.40
CA ASN A 68 -18.92 15.99 3.03
C ASN A 68 -18.42 14.61 2.60
N THR A 69 -17.73 14.51 1.46
CA THR A 69 -17.35 13.20 0.89
C THR A 69 -15.85 13.07 0.66
N LEU A 70 -15.24 13.93 -0.17
CA LEU A 70 -13.85 13.74 -0.60
C LEU A 70 -12.86 13.96 0.55
N ILE A 71 -12.97 15.09 1.25
CA ILE A 71 -12.04 15.42 2.35
C ILE A 71 -12.15 14.40 3.50
N PRO A 72 -13.35 14.06 4.01
CA PRO A 72 -13.50 13.01 5.01
C PRO A 72 -13.01 11.65 4.53
N GLY A 73 -13.26 11.32 3.26
CA GLY A 73 -12.81 10.08 2.63
C GLY A 73 -11.29 9.90 2.63
N TYR A 74 -10.55 10.90 2.18
CA TYR A 74 -9.09 10.86 2.20
C TYR A 74 -8.53 10.95 3.62
N THR A 75 -9.18 11.71 4.51
CA THR A 75 -8.81 11.77 5.93
C THR A 75 -8.95 10.41 6.62
N TYR A 76 -10.00 9.65 6.28
CA TYR A 76 -10.20 8.29 6.77
C TYR A 76 -9.09 7.34 6.31
N ILE A 77 -8.73 7.36 5.02
CA ILE A 77 -7.62 6.54 4.52
C ILE A 77 -6.29 6.92 5.20
N ASP A 78 -6.04 8.22 5.40
CA ASP A 78 -4.84 8.68 6.10
C ASP A 78 -4.84 8.28 7.58
N SER A 79 -6.01 8.27 8.25
CA SER A 79 -6.10 7.85 9.65
C SER A 79 -5.81 6.36 9.83
N LEU A 80 -6.21 5.50 8.87
CA LEU A 80 -5.81 4.10 8.85
C LEU A 80 -4.29 3.96 8.75
N ARG A 81 -3.62 4.79 7.95
CA ARG A 81 -2.15 4.81 7.88
C ARG A 81 -1.53 5.23 9.22
N GLN A 82 -2.10 6.24 9.86
CA GLN A 82 -1.62 6.77 11.14
C GLN A 82 -1.83 5.79 12.31
N SER A 83 -2.79 4.86 12.23
CA SER A 83 -3.01 3.83 13.26
C SER A 83 -1.99 2.67 13.21
N GLY A 84 -1.00 2.76 12.32
CA GLY A 84 0.06 1.77 12.17
C GLY A 84 -0.23 0.68 11.13
N ILE A 85 -1.35 0.79 10.40
CA ILE A 85 -1.65 -0.11 9.28
C ILE A 85 -0.76 0.29 8.09
N PRO A 86 0.06 -0.62 7.55
CA PRO A 86 0.85 -0.34 6.36
C PRO A 86 -0.06 -0.03 5.17
N ILE A 87 -0.04 1.23 4.74
CA ILE A 87 -0.76 1.72 3.55
C ILE A 87 0.22 2.42 2.62
N PHE A 88 0.31 1.94 1.39
CA PHE A 88 1.15 2.51 0.34
C PHE A 88 0.33 2.80 -0.90
N GLY A 89 0.23 4.06 -1.31
CA GLY A 89 -0.58 4.42 -2.46
C GLY A 89 -0.72 5.92 -2.66
N GLY A 90 -1.72 6.31 -3.44
CA GLY A 90 -1.97 7.70 -3.75
C GLY A 90 -3.27 7.94 -4.50
N VAL A 91 -3.48 9.19 -4.86
CA VAL A 91 -4.58 9.61 -5.73
C VAL A 91 -4.15 9.51 -7.19
N TYR A 92 -5.09 9.17 -8.07
CA TYR A 92 -4.78 9.11 -9.49
C TYR A 92 -4.53 10.52 -10.05
N ALA A 93 -3.47 10.68 -10.85
CA ALA A 93 -3.11 11.99 -11.42
C ALA A 93 -4.05 12.44 -12.56
N VAL A 94 -4.58 11.48 -13.33
CA VAL A 94 -5.32 11.75 -14.57
C VAL A 94 -6.81 11.36 -14.46
N GLN A 95 -7.13 10.37 -13.63
CA GLN A 95 -8.51 9.92 -13.38
C GLN A 95 -8.96 10.28 -11.96
N LYS A 96 -10.27 10.21 -11.69
CA LYS A 96 -10.83 10.49 -10.37
C LYS A 96 -10.84 9.21 -9.54
N GLY A 97 -10.21 9.23 -8.37
CA GLY A 97 -10.13 8.07 -7.49
C GLY A 97 -8.81 7.99 -6.74
N CYS A 98 -8.59 6.85 -6.09
CA CYS A 98 -7.32 6.52 -5.46
C CYS A 98 -7.07 5.01 -5.51
N ALA A 99 -5.80 4.63 -5.36
CA ALA A 99 -5.42 3.24 -5.16
C ALA A 99 -4.33 3.14 -4.11
N PHE A 100 -4.40 2.09 -3.31
CA PHE A 100 -3.42 1.81 -2.27
C PHE A 100 -3.34 0.32 -1.96
N ILE A 101 -2.17 -0.09 -1.51
CA ILE A 101 -1.91 -1.41 -0.93
C ILE A 101 -2.11 -1.28 0.57
N ILE A 102 -2.92 -2.16 1.16
CA ILE A 102 -3.17 -2.24 2.60
C ILE A 102 -2.88 -3.65 3.11
N GLN A 103 -2.33 -3.76 4.31
CA GLN A 103 -2.20 -5.04 5.02
C GLN A 103 -3.42 -5.27 5.92
N ALA A 104 -4.02 -6.45 5.85
CA ALA A 104 -5.05 -6.90 6.79
C ALA A 104 -4.79 -8.35 7.19
N GLU A 105 -5.36 -8.84 8.29
CA GLU A 105 -5.18 -10.24 8.69
C GLU A 105 -5.99 -11.20 7.83
N ASN A 106 -7.18 -10.78 7.40
CA ASN A 106 -8.11 -11.57 6.61
C ASN A 106 -9.12 -10.64 5.92
N ASN A 107 -10.01 -11.22 5.12
CA ASN A 107 -11.02 -10.48 4.37
C ASN A 107 -12.01 -9.73 5.28
N GLU A 108 -12.32 -10.26 6.47
CA GLU A 108 -13.24 -9.64 7.42
C GLU A 108 -12.62 -8.39 8.05
N ALA A 109 -11.37 -8.46 8.48
CA ALA A 109 -10.61 -7.33 8.98
C ALA A 109 -10.51 -6.22 7.92
N LEU A 110 -10.20 -6.59 6.67
CA LEU A 110 -10.18 -5.64 5.55
C LEU A 110 -11.56 -5.00 5.33
N HIS A 111 -12.62 -5.80 5.32
CA HIS A 111 -13.97 -5.30 5.16
C HIS A 111 -14.34 -4.31 6.27
N ASN A 112 -14.03 -4.63 7.53
CA ASN A 112 -14.28 -3.75 8.66
C ASN A 112 -13.48 -2.44 8.59
N MET A 113 -12.27 -2.47 8.06
CA MET A 113 -11.46 -1.27 7.81
C MET A 113 -11.98 -0.40 6.66
N LEU A 114 -12.73 -0.95 5.72
CA LEU A 114 -13.15 -0.21 4.52
C LEU A 114 -14.63 0.16 4.51
N LYS A 115 -15.49 -0.55 5.25
CA LYS A 115 -16.96 -0.38 5.20
C LYS A 115 -17.44 1.03 5.59
N GLU A 116 -16.71 1.71 6.48
CA GLU A 116 -17.05 3.06 6.95
C GLU A 116 -16.40 4.17 6.12
N CYS A 117 -15.66 3.83 5.06
CA CYS A 117 -14.97 4.83 4.24
C CYS A 117 -15.99 5.75 3.54
N PRO A 118 -15.94 7.08 3.75
CA PRO A 118 -16.86 8.03 3.12
C PRO A 118 -16.81 8.03 1.59
N LEU A 119 -15.77 7.45 0.98
CA LEU A 119 -15.68 7.31 -0.48
C LEU A 119 -16.55 6.17 -1.03
N ASN A 120 -17.02 5.24 -0.20
CA ASN A 120 -17.78 4.06 -0.66
C ASN A 120 -18.99 4.40 -1.54
N PRO A 121 -19.87 5.36 -1.20
CA PRO A 121 -21.08 5.63 -1.98
C PRO A 121 -20.82 6.17 -3.39
N ILE A 122 -19.62 6.73 -3.63
CA ILE A 122 -19.28 7.41 -4.90
C ILE A 122 -18.31 6.60 -5.76
N SER A 123 -17.92 5.42 -5.29
CA SER A 123 -16.81 4.65 -5.87
C SER A 123 -17.27 3.29 -6.33
N LYS A 124 -16.71 2.84 -7.46
CA LYS A 124 -16.56 1.43 -7.74
C LYS A 124 -15.29 0.95 -7.02
N ILE A 125 -15.47 0.06 -6.04
CA ILE A 125 -14.36 -0.47 -5.25
C ILE A 125 -13.89 -1.79 -5.86
N THR A 126 -12.59 -1.90 -6.14
CA THR A 126 -11.95 -3.15 -6.54
C THR A 126 -10.93 -3.56 -5.48
N ILE A 127 -10.99 -4.81 -5.04
CA ILE A 127 -10.04 -5.39 -4.08
C ILE A 127 -9.35 -6.57 -4.76
N THR A 128 -8.02 -6.55 -4.79
CA THR A 128 -7.19 -7.61 -5.38
C THR A 128 -6.22 -8.11 -4.32
N PRO A 129 -6.36 -9.36 -3.84
CA PRO A 129 -5.37 -9.99 -2.98
C PRO A 129 -4.02 -10.08 -3.68
N LEU A 130 -2.95 -9.76 -2.96
CA LEU A 130 -1.58 -9.84 -3.45
C LEU A 130 -0.85 -10.98 -2.74
N ILE A 131 -0.13 -11.78 -3.51
CA ILE A 131 0.83 -12.74 -3.00
C ILE A 131 2.24 -12.16 -3.09
N SER A 132 3.14 -12.63 -2.23
CA SER A 132 4.53 -12.19 -2.26
C SER A 132 5.25 -12.72 -3.50
N PHE A 133 6.26 -11.99 -3.99
CA PHE A 133 7.11 -12.49 -5.08
C PHE A 133 7.75 -13.84 -4.74
N GLY A 134 8.18 -14.03 -3.49
CA GLY A 134 8.75 -15.29 -3.02
C GLY A 134 7.77 -16.46 -3.13
N GLN A 135 6.52 -16.27 -2.72
CA GLN A 135 5.47 -17.27 -2.86
C GLN A 135 5.22 -17.60 -4.33
N HIS A 136 5.03 -16.58 -5.18
CA HIS A 136 4.77 -16.80 -6.60
C HIS A 136 5.94 -17.51 -7.30
N LEU A 137 7.17 -17.14 -6.97
CA LEU A 137 8.38 -17.81 -7.49
C LEU A 137 8.45 -19.27 -7.06
N PHE A 138 8.08 -19.60 -5.83
CA PHE A 138 8.01 -20.98 -5.34
C PHE A 138 6.96 -21.79 -6.11
N GLU A 139 5.75 -21.24 -6.30
CA GLU A 139 4.69 -21.86 -7.10
C GLU A 139 5.14 -22.14 -8.54
N LEU A 140 5.82 -21.16 -9.16
CA LEU A 140 6.36 -21.31 -10.52
C LEU A 140 7.45 -22.39 -10.59
N LYS A 141 8.37 -22.46 -9.62
CA LYS A 141 9.41 -23.50 -9.56
C LYS A 141 8.82 -24.89 -9.44
N ASN A 142 7.86 -25.09 -8.53
CA ASN A 142 7.18 -26.37 -8.36
C ASN A 142 6.41 -26.77 -9.64
N LYS A 143 5.76 -25.80 -10.28
CA LYS A 143 5.08 -26.04 -11.56
C LYS A 143 6.07 -26.46 -12.65
N MET A 144 7.22 -25.79 -12.77
CA MET A 144 8.24 -26.19 -13.73
C MET A 144 8.77 -27.60 -13.47
N GLU A 145 9.00 -27.97 -12.22
CA GLU A 145 9.43 -29.34 -11.86
C GLU A 145 8.39 -30.39 -12.24
N SER A 146 7.10 -30.10 -12.01
CA SER A 146 6.01 -31.01 -12.39
C SER A 146 5.85 -31.22 -13.89
N LEU A 147 6.34 -30.26 -14.71
CA LEU A 147 6.30 -30.31 -16.17
C LEU A 147 7.55 -30.96 -16.78
N ARG A 148 8.60 -31.22 -15.98
CA ARG A 148 9.77 -31.95 -16.51
C ARG A 148 9.34 -33.38 -16.85
N PRO A 149 9.69 -33.88 -18.04
CA PRO A 149 9.46 -35.28 -18.35
C PRO A 149 10.17 -36.11 -17.29
N LYS A 150 9.45 -37.06 -16.69
CA LYS A 150 10.11 -38.10 -15.92
C LYS A 150 10.99 -38.83 -16.91
N THR A 151 12.31 -38.68 -16.80
CA THR A 151 13.24 -39.49 -17.56
C THR A 151 12.86 -40.93 -17.26
N GLU A 152 12.34 -41.64 -18.25
CA GLU A 152 12.30 -43.09 -18.20
C GLU A 152 13.73 -43.52 -17.96
N THR A 153 13.98 -44.11 -16.79
CA THR A 153 15.22 -44.81 -16.50
C THR A 153 15.53 -45.71 -17.67
N GLU A 154 16.64 -45.41 -18.37
CA GLU A 154 17.25 -46.30 -19.34
C GLU A 154 17.43 -47.67 -18.70
N ASN A 155 16.98 -48.70 -19.43
CA ASN A 155 17.11 -50.11 -19.10
C ASN A 155 18.56 -50.48 -18.74
N PRO A 156 18.82 -51.29 -17.70
CA PRO A 156 20.00 -52.12 -17.72
C PRO A 156 19.73 -53.27 -18.70
N GLY A 157 20.41 -53.24 -19.84
CA GLY A 157 20.46 -54.39 -20.73
C GLY A 157 21.04 -55.59 -19.98
N GLU A 158 20.25 -56.64 -19.78
CA GLU A 158 20.77 -57.99 -19.55
C GLU A 158 20.98 -58.68 -20.89
N GLY A 159 22.13 -58.37 -21.49
CA GLY A 159 22.79 -59.24 -22.45
C GLY A 159 23.88 -60.05 -21.74
N THR A 160 23.53 -61.23 -21.24
CA THR A 160 24.44 -62.37 -20.97
C THR A 160 23.57 -63.62 -21.11
N GLY A 161 23.78 -64.59 -21.99
CA GLY A 161 25.00 -65.15 -22.53
C GLY A 161 24.95 -66.66 -22.29
N LYS A 162 24.51 -67.43 -23.30
CA LYS A 162 24.88 -68.80 -23.69
C LYS A 162 23.77 -69.47 -24.48
#